data_AF-A0A371ARI8-F1
#
_entry.id   AF-A0A371ARI8-F1
#
_cell.length_a   1.000
_cell.length_b   1.000
_cell.length_c   1.000
_cell.angle_alpha   90.00
_cell.angle_beta   90.00
_cell.angle_gamma   90.00
#
_symmetry.space_group_name_H-M   'P 1'
#
loop_
_entity.id
_entity.type
_entity.pdbx_description
1 polymer ?
#
loop_
_entity_poly.entity_id
_entity_poly.type
_entity_poly.pdbx_seq_one_letter_code
_entity_poly.pdbx_strand_id
1 'polypeptide(L)'
;MFFNSTVFKRLVNQAWKGAGLTVGRDQDEIFLEGGFWVIRIKENKIPNKDKAALIEIVGELPAAGEVFKAIKGTGNQYEIPFNHNWNLESHWKLADTEFGITNVIVKQKEIACRVLQNMKKGNCVLINEIFMSLIDLSAMNREEETEPFGPMAVNENGTIMYWKNQICALAVCTRRPNEENYETKFMDVISRIDLETIENI
;
A
#
# COMPACT_ATOMS: atom_id res chain seq x y z
N MET A 1 -13.09 -5.97 -1.62
CA MET A 1 -11.72 -5.61 -1.22
C MET A 1 -11.79 -4.85 0.09
N PHE A 2 -10.80 -4.99 0.96
CA PHE A 2 -10.72 -4.29 2.25
C PHE A 2 -10.35 -2.80 2.13
N PHE A 3 -10.66 -2.16 1.00
CA PHE A 3 -10.30 -0.77 0.75
C PHE A 3 -11.50 0.16 0.81
N ASN A 4 -11.31 1.28 1.50
CA ASN A 4 -12.20 2.41 1.41
C ASN A 4 -12.18 3.00 -0.01
N SER A 5 -13.31 2.89 -0.71
CA SER A 5 -13.45 3.34 -2.10
C SER A 5 -13.07 4.81 -2.32
N THR A 6 -13.40 5.70 -1.38
CA THR A 6 -13.08 7.13 -1.51
C THR A 6 -11.58 7.36 -1.44
N VAL A 7 -10.91 6.70 -0.48
CA VAL A 7 -9.45 6.81 -0.32
C VAL A 7 -8.72 6.12 -1.47
N PHE A 8 -9.21 4.97 -1.94
CA PHE A 8 -8.69 4.28 -3.12
C PHE A 8 -8.67 5.19 -4.35
N LYS A 9 -9.82 5.80 -4.70
CA LYS A 9 -9.93 6.74 -5.82
C LYS A 9 -9.01 7.94 -5.66
N ARG A 10 -8.90 8.47 -4.44
CA ARG A 10 -7.97 9.58 -4.13
C ARG A 10 -6.52 9.18 -4.40
N LEU A 11 -6.11 8.00 -3.96
CA LEU A 11 -4.75 7.47 -4.12
C LEU A 11 -4.38 7.27 -5.59
N VAL A 12 -5.27 6.63 -6.36
CA VAL A 12 -5.16 6.44 -7.82
C VAL A 12 -5.03 7.79 -8.54
N ASN A 13 -5.91 8.75 -8.24
CA ASN A 13 -5.90 10.07 -8.85
C ASN A 13 -4.63 10.88 -8.50
N GLN A 14 -4.10 10.73 -7.28
CA GLN A 14 -2.85 11.37 -6.86
C GLN A 14 -1.65 10.82 -7.64
N ALA A 15 -1.54 9.51 -7.81
CA ALA A 15 -0.48 8.89 -8.61
C ALA A 15 -0.54 9.35 -10.08
N TRP A 16 -1.74 9.30 -10.68
CA TRP A 16 -1.97 9.73 -12.07
C TRP A 16 -1.63 11.22 -12.32
N LYS A 17 -1.94 12.10 -11.36
CA LYS A 17 -1.58 13.53 -11.43
C LYS A 17 -0.10 13.81 -11.15
N GLY A 18 0.56 12.92 -10.42
CA GLY A 18 1.95 13.07 -9.99
C GLY A 18 2.93 12.50 -11.01
N ALA A 19 3.74 11.53 -10.58
CA ALA A 19 4.76 10.88 -11.41
C ALA A 19 4.19 9.80 -12.36
N GLY A 20 2.88 9.58 -12.33
CA GLY A 20 2.18 8.56 -13.11
C GLY A 20 1.71 7.39 -12.27
N LEU A 21 0.62 6.78 -12.72
CA LEU A 21 0.08 5.53 -12.21
C LEU A 21 0.41 4.42 -13.20
N THR A 22 1.14 3.41 -12.77
CA THR A 22 1.33 2.20 -13.58
C THR A 22 0.17 1.24 -13.31
N VAL A 23 -0.48 0.78 -14.37
CA VAL A 23 -1.59 -0.17 -14.35
C VAL A 23 -1.18 -1.36 -15.19
N GLY A 24 -1.28 -2.55 -14.62
CA GLY A 24 -0.99 -3.78 -15.34
C GLY A 24 -2.01 -4.86 -15.05
N ARG A 25 -2.09 -5.82 -15.97
CA ARG A 25 -2.93 -7.00 -15.84
C ARG A 25 -2.09 -8.25 -16.01
N ASP A 26 -2.08 -9.06 -14.97
CA ASP A 26 -1.50 -10.40 -15.00
C ASP A 26 -2.62 -11.41 -14.87
N GLN A 27 -2.96 -12.06 -15.98
CA GLN A 27 -4.11 -12.98 -16.10
C GLN A 27 -5.43 -12.34 -15.63
N ASP A 28 -5.93 -12.74 -14.47
CA ASP A 28 -7.16 -12.29 -13.84
C ASP A 28 -6.94 -11.27 -12.72
N GLU A 29 -5.71 -10.79 -12.51
CA GLU A 29 -5.37 -9.79 -11.50
C GLU A 29 -4.95 -8.47 -12.14
N ILE A 30 -5.45 -7.38 -11.56
CA ILE A 30 -5.00 -6.02 -11.84
C ILE A 30 -4.03 -5.60 -10.75
N PHE A 31 -2.90 -5.03 -11.14
CA PHE A 31 -2.01 -4.33 -10.22
C PHE A 31 -1.89 -2.85 -10.57
N LEU A 32 -1.69 -2.05 -9.52
CA LEU A 32 -1.58 -0.60 -9.57
C LEU A 32 -0.35 -0.18 -8.79
N GLU A 33 0.50 0.67 -9.36
CA GLU A 33 1.67 1.22 -8.67
C GLU A 33 1.64 2.75 -8.73
N GLY A 34 1.78 3.37 -7.55
CA GLY A 34 1.89 4.83 -7.39
C GLY A 34 3.19 5.27 -6.74
N GLY A 35 4.32 4.70 -7.19
CA GLY A 35 5.69 5.07 -6.81
C GLY A 35 6.16 4.55 -5.45
N PHE A 36 5.36 4.67 -4.40
CA PHE A 36 5.69 4.20 -3.03
C PHE A 36 4.68 3.20 -2.47
N TRP A 37 3.80 2.69 -3.32
CA TRP A 37 2.83 1.66 -2.99
C TRP A 37 2.49 0.85 -4.22
N VAL A 38 2.13 -0.42 -3.98
CA VAL A 38 1.57 -1.32 -4.98
C VAL A 38 0.31 -1.95 -4.42
N ILE A 39 -0.74 -1.98 -5.22
CA ILE A 39 -1.99 -2.69 -4.94
C ILE A 39 -2.12 -3.80 -5.98
N ARG A 40 -2.55 -4.99 -5.56
CA ARG A 40 -2.88 -6.10 -6.46
C ARG A 40 -4.21 -6.71 -6.07
N ILE A 41 -5.13 -6.84 -7.03
CA ILE A 41 -6.52 -7.25 -6.78
C ILE A 41 -7.00 -8.17 -7.91
N LYS A 42 -7.73 -9.23 -7.56
CA LYS A 42 -8.48 -10.01 -8.55
C LYS A 42 -9.49 -9.13 -9.28
N GLU A 43 -9.42 -9.08 -10.60
CA GLU A 43 -10.20 -8.15 -11.44
C GLU A 43 -11.71 -8.30 -11.20
N ASN A 44 -12.19 -9.54 -11.09
CA ASN A 44 -13.60 -9.87 -10.82
C ASN A 44 -14.05 -9.55 -9.38
N LYS A 45 -13.13 -9.17 -8.50
CA LYS A 45 -13.41 -8.76 -7.11
C LYS A 45 -13.24 -7.26 -6.88
N ILE A 46 -12.88 -6.49 -7.90
CA ILE A 46 -12.88 -5.02 -7.83
C ILE A 46 -14.34 -4.54 -7.85
N PRO A 47 -14.80 -3.77 -6.85
CA PRO A 47 -16.15 -3.20 -6.88
C PRO A 47 -16.40 -2.39 -8.15
N ASN A 48 -17.56 -2.55 -8.79
CA ASN A 48 -17.89 -1.89 -10.06
C ASN A 48 -17.67 -0.37 -10.03
N LYS A 49 -18.04 0.28 -8.92
CA LYS A 49 -17.86 1.73 -8.71
C LYS A 49 -16.39 2.16 -8.66
N ASP A 50 -15.49 1.27 -8.27
CA ASP A 50 -14.05 1.53 -8.14
C ASP A 50 -13.35 1.17 -9.44
N LYS A 51 -13.77 0.09 -10.11
CA LYS A 51 -13.35 -0.25 -11.48
C LYS A 51 -13.71 0.84 -12.48
N ALA A 52 -14.95 1.35 -12.42
CA ALA A 52 -15.40 2.45 -13.28
C ALA A 52 -14.60 3.74 -13.04
N ALA A 53 -14.31 4.08 -11.78
CA ALA A 53 -13.51 5.25 -11.46
C ALA A 53 -12.04 5.11 -11.90
N LEU A 54 -11.49 3.90 -11.84
CA LEU A 54 -10.17 3.62 -12.39
C LEU A 54 -10.17 3.88 -13.90
N ILE A 55 -11.13 3.31 -14.65
CA ILE A 55 -11.29 3.51 -16.10
C ILE A 55 -11.50 5.00 -16.43
N GLU A 56 -12.29 5.73 -15.65
CA GLU A 56 -12.49 7.17 -15.83
C GLU A 56 -11.17 7.96 -15.74
N ILE A 57 -10.26 7.53 -14.86
CA ILE A 57 -8.95 8.19 -14.66
C ILE A 57 -7.94 7.80 -15.74
N VAL A 58 -7.84 6.52 -16.09
CA VAL A 58 -6.79 5.99 -16.98
C VAL A 58 -7.25 5.69 -18.41
N GLY A 59 -8.53 5.88 -18.71
CA GLY A 59 -9.16 5.67 -20.02
C GLY A 59 -9.55 4.21 -20.29
N GLU A 60 -8.63 3.27 -20.03
CA GLU A 60 -8.83 1.84 -20.31
C GLU A 60 -8.17 0.95 -19.25
N LEU A 61 -8.50 -0.34 -19.24
CA LEU A 61 -7.74 -1.34 -18.49
C LEU A 61 -6.86 -2.13 -19.46
N PRO A 62 -5.64 -2.51 -19.05
CA PRO A 62 -4.74 -3.28 -19.91
C PRO A 62 -5.31 -4.67 -20.23
N ALA A 63 -4.96 -5.21 -21.40
CA ALA A 63 -5.23 -6.61 -21.72
C ALA A 63 -4.33 -7.54 -20.90
N ALA A 64 -4.63 -8.84 -20.89
CA ALA A 64 -3.84 -9.79 -20.12
C ALA A 64 -2.38 -9.83 -20.60
N GLY A 65 -1.44 -9.61 -19.69
CA GLY A 65 -0.01 -9.52 -19.96
C GLY A 65 0.49 -8.12 -20.30
N GLU A 66 -0.40 -7.12 -20.37
CA GLU A 66 -0.03 -5.74 -20.68
C GLU A 66 0.11 -4.88 -19.43
N VAL A 67 0.97 -3.88 -19.56
CA VAL A 67 1.23 -2.86 -18.54
C VAL A 67 1.36 -1.52 -19.26
N PHE A 68 0.77 -0.48 -18.70
CA PHE A 68 1.03 0.88 -19.13
C PHE A 68 1.18 1.81 -17.94
N LYS A 69 1.82 2.95 -18.19
CA LYS A 69 1.86 4.09 -17.29
C LYS A 69 0.95 5.19 -17.79
N ALA A 70 0.00 5.59 -16.95
CA ALA A 70 -0.93 6.68 -17.19
C ALA A 70 -0.49 7.93 -16.42
N ILE A 71 -0.22 9.02 -17.14
CA ILE A 71 0.07 10.33 -16.57
C ILE A 71 -0.93 11.34 -17.14
N LYS A 72 -1.40 12.26 -16.28
CA LYS A 72 -2.33 13.30 -16.69
C LYS A 72 -1.78 14.12 -17.88
N GLY A 73 -2.52 14.09 -18.99
CA GLY A 73 -2.23 14.92 -20.17
C GLY A 73 -1.22 14.34 -21.15
N THR A 74 -0.68 13.14 -20.92
CA THR A 74 0.32 12.52 -21.80
C THR A 74 -0.19 11.27 -22.53
N GLY A 75 -1.39 10.79 -22.22
CA GLY A 75 -1.88 9.49 -22.67
C GLY A 75 -1.17 8.32 -21.97
N ASN A 76 -1.60 7.10 -22.32
CA ASN A 76 -1.03 5.86 -21.77
C ASN A 76 0.26 5.50 -22.51
N GLN A 77 1.31 5.17 -21.75
CA GLN A 77 2.61 4.72 -22.25
C GLN A 77 2.79 3.25 -21.91
N TYR A 78 2.70 2.37 -22.91
CA TYR A 78 2.84 0.92 -22.69
C TYR A 78 4.29 0.55 -22.34
N GLU A 79 4.45 -0.35 -21.37
CA GLU A 79 5.73 -0.77 -20.82
C GLU A 79 5.93 -2.30 -20.99
N ILE A 80 7.18 -2.75 -20.96
CA ILE A 80 7.48 -4.19 -20.92
C ILE A 80 7.19 -4.69 -19.50
N PRO A 81 6.46 -5.80 -19.32
CA PRO A 81 6.06 -6.30 -18.01
C PRO A 81 7.22 -6.96 -17.25
N PHE A 82 8.24 -6.17 -16.86
CA PHE A 82 9.49 -6.67 -16.25
C PHE A 82 9.86 -5.87 -15.00
N ASN A 83 8.98 -5.89 -13.99
CA ASN A 83 9.27 -5.31 -12.68
C ASN A 83 8.88 -6.29 -11.57
N HIS A 84 9.89 -6.74 -10.81
CA HIS A 84 9.72 -7.71 -9.74
C HIS A 84 8.82 -7.20 -8.61
N ASN A 85 8.74 -5.88 -8.41
CA ASN A 85 7.92 -5.27 -7.36
C ASN A 85 6.41 -5.52 -7.53
N TRP A 86 5.95 -5.89 -8.73
CA TRP A 86 4.55 -6.22 -8.97
C TRP A 86 4.16 -7.64 -8.54
N ASN A 87 5.14 -8.50 -8.21
CA ASN A 87 4.92 -9.84 -7.71
C ASN A 87 4.75 -9.86 -6.18
N LEU A 88 3.61 -9.34 -5.70
CA LEU A 88 3.32 -9.26 -4.27
C LEU A 88 3.21 -10.63 -3.62
N GLU A 89 2.78 -11.66 -4.35
CA GLU A 89 2.65 -13.02 -3.81
C GLU A 89 4.01 -13.59 -3.39
N SER A 90 5.06 -13.38 -4.19
CA SER A 90 6.40 -13.87 -3.86
C SER A 90 6.98 -13.13 -2.66
N HIS A 91 6.78 -11.81 -2.58
CA HIS A 91 7.21 -11.03 -1.41
C HIS A 91 6.43 -11.38 -0.15
N TRP A 92 5.14 -11.62 -0.25
CA TRP A 92 4.30 -12.03 0.88
C TRP A 92 4.75 -13.35 1.50
N LYS A 93 5.16 -14.33 0.69
CA LYS A 93 5.70 -15.61 1.18
C LYS A 93 6.98 -15.45 2.01
N LEU A 94 7.70 -14.36 1.80
CA LEU A 94 8.91 -14.02 2.56
C LEU A 94 8.61 -13.11 3.76
N ALA A 95 7.38 -12.58 3.89
CA ALA A 95 7.01 -11.64 4.93
C ALA A 95 6.69 -12.38 6.24
N ASP A 96 7.68 -12.46 7.13
CA ASP A 96 7.62 -13.22 8.40
C ASP A 96 7.75 -12.33 9.65
N THR A 97 7.88 -11.02 9.45
CA THR A 97 8.10 -10.04 10.50
C THR A 97 6.86 -9.18 10.68
N GLU A 98 6.21 -9.34 11.84
CA GLU A 98 5.01 -8.60 12.20
C GLU A 98 5.36 -7.23 12.79
N PHE A 99 4.62 -6.21 12.36
CA PHE A 99 4.66 -4.87 12.92
C PHE A 99 3.30 -4.55 13.52
N GLY A 100 3.29 -4.01 14.73
CA GLY A 100 2.08 -3.51 15.38
C GLY A 100 1.77 -2.09 14.93
N ILE A 101 0.48 -1.82 14.71
CA ILE A 101 -0.02 -0.47 14.42
C ILE A 101 -0.17 0.29 15.73
N THR A 102 0.49 1.45 15.88
CA THR A 102 0.43 2.23 17.13
C THR A 102 -0.56 3.39 17.03
N ASN A 103 -0.99 3.94 18.17
CA ASN A 103 -1.77 5.19 18.20
C ASN A 103 -0.92 6.46 17.95
N VAL A 104 0.38 6.33 17.72
CA VAL A 104 1.28 7.47 17.53
C VAL A 104 1.27 7.92 16.06
N ILE A 105 0.93 9.20 15.87
CA ILE A 105 1.03 9.89 14.58
C ILE A 105 2.08 10.97 14.69
N VAL A 106 2.98 11.02 13.71
CA VAL A 106 3.98 12.07 13.59
C VAL A 106 3.82 12.82 12.29
N LYS A 107 4.11 14.12 12.29
CA LYS A 107 4.10 14.94 11.08
C LYS A 107 5.53 15.00 10.53
N GLN A 108 5.73 14.47 9.33
CA GLN A 108 6.98 14.58 8.58
C GLN A 108 6.79 15.56 7.42
N LYS A 109 7.46 16.72 7.45
CA LYS A 109 7.16 17.85 6.56
C LYS A 109 5.66 18.19 6.65
N GLU A 110 4.88 18.01 5.58
CA GLU A 110 3.43 18.22 5.55
C GLU A 110 2.62 16.91 5.55
N ILE A 111 3.25 15.77 5.83
CA ILE A 111 2.63 14.45 5.72
C ILE A 111 2.46 13.85 7.12
N ALA A 112 1.21 13.56 7.49
CA ALA A 112 0.91 12.75 8.66
C ALA A 112 1.34 11.29 8.43
N CYS A 113 2.09 10.74 9.38
CA CYS A 113 2.64 9.40 9.31
C CYS A 113 2.29 8.61 10.57
N ARG A 114 1.77 7.40 10.37
CA ARG A 114 1.57 6.40 11.42
C ARG A 114 2.91 5.80 11.81
N VAL A 115 3.16 5.68 13.11
CA VAL A 115 4.26 4.86 13.63
C VAL A 115 3.80 3.41 13.69
N LEU A 116 4.59 2.51 13.09
CA LEU A 116 4.46 1.07 13.28
C LEU A 116 5.67 0.57 14.07
N GLN A 117 5.47 -0.40 14.96
CA GLN A 117 6.53 -0.96 15.79
C GLN A 117 6.76 -2.43 15.49
N ASN A 118 8.00 -2.83 15.27
CA ASN A 118 8.36 -4.24 15.12
C ASN A 118 8.04 -5.00 16.41
N MET A 119 7.19 -6.02 16.34
CA MET A 119 6.71 -6.75 17.53
C MET A 119 7.79 -7.59 18.23
N LYS A 120 8.91 -7.88 17.56
CA LYS A 120 10.04 -8.65 18.11
C LYS A 120 11.17 -7.76 18.60
N LYS A 121 11.51 -6.70 17.86
CA LYS A 121 12.69 -5.85 18.12
C LYS A 121 12.39 -4.46 18.67
N GLY A 122 11.13 -4.03 18.65
CA GLY A 122 10.71 -2.71 19.12
C GLY A 122 11.11 -1.54 18.22
N ASN A 123 11.86 -1.77 17.13
CA ASN A 123 12.23 -0.70 16.21
C ASN A 123 11.00 -0.18 15.47
N CYS A 124 10.94 1.15 15.31
CA CYS A 124 9.80 1.80 14.69
C CYS A 124 10.07 2.18 13.23
N VAL A 125 9.02 2.15 12.42
CA VAL A 125 8.99 2.65 11.04
C VAL A 125 7.80 3.58 10.84
N LEU A 126 7.85 4.40 9.79
CA LEU A 126 6.77 5.33 9.47
C LEU A 126 6.08 4.92 8.17
N ILE A 127 4.76 5.04 8.13
CA ILE A 127 3.97 4.95 6.88
C ILE A 127 3.08 6.17 6.76
N ASN A 128 2.73 6.57 5.54
CA ASN A 128 1.78 7.66 5.33
C ASN A 128 0.40 7.26 5.87
N GLU A 129 -0.21 8.13 6.68
CA GLU A 129 -1.51 7.89 7.32
C GLU A 129 -2.64 7.60 6.31
N ILE A 130 -2.49 8.03 5.05
CA ILE A 130 -3.44 7.69 3.98
C ILE A 130 -3.67 6.19 3.83
N PHE A 131 -2.67 5.36 4.13
CA PHE A 131 -2.79 3.91 4.02
C PHE A 131 -3.57 3.30 5.19
N MET A 132 -3.54 3.92 6.36
CA MET A 132 -4.43 3.54 7.47
C MET A 132 -5.87 3.91 7.16
N SER A 133 -6.08 5.06 6.51
CA SER A 133 -7.41 5.45 6.01
C SER A 133 -7.89 4.62 4.81
N LEU A 134 -6.98 3.96 4.10
CA LEU A 134 -7.32 3.12 2.95
C LEU A 134 -7.89 1.78 3.42
N ILE A 135 -7.35 1.18 4.47
CA ILE A 135 -7.78 -0.11 4.99
C ILE A 135 -9.09 0.08 5.77
N ASP A 136 -10.14 -0.60 5.32
CA ASP A 136 -11.50 -0.45 5.85
C ASP A 136 -12.21 -1.81 5.85
N LEU A 137 -12.23 -2.46 7.01
CA LEU A 137 -12.90 -3.76 7.20
C LEU A 137 -14.42 -3.68 6.99
N SER A 138 -15.02 -2.50 7.14
CA SER A 138 -16.46 -2.33 6.92
C SER A 138 -16.81 -2.34 5.43
N ALA A 139 -15.84 -2.10 4.54
CA ALA A 139 -16.00 -2.15 3.10
C ALA A 139 -15.92 -3.58 2.52
N MET A 140 -15.54 -4.56 3.33
CA MET A 140 -15.36 -5.94 2.87
C MET A 140 -16.69 -6.66 2.64
N ASN A 141 -16.74 -7.51 1.61
CA ASN A 141 -17.77 -8.53 1.51
C ASN A 141 -17.37 -9.76 2.35
N ARG A 142 -17.87 -9.85 3.60
CA ARG A 142 -17.55 -10.95 4.52
C ARG A 142 -18.02 -12.34 4.06
N GLU A 143 -18.89 -12.42 3.04
CA GLU A 143 -19.30 -13.71 2.44
C GLU A 143 -18.24 -14.23 1.45
N GLU A 144 -17.41 -13.35 0.89
CA GLU A 144 -16.45 -13.68 -0.17
C GLU A 144 -14.98 -13.39 0.20
N GLU A 145 -14.74 -12.61 1.25
CA GLU A 145 -13.43 -12.05 1.64
C GLU A 145 -13.05 -12.45 3.07
N THR A 146 -11.78 -12.81 3.27
CA THR A 146 -11.23 -13.00 4.62
C THR A 146 -10.62 -11.69 5.10
N GLU A 147 -10.57 -11.49 6.42
CA GLU A 147 -9.87 -10.35 7.00
C GLU A 147 -8.40 -10.32 6.51
N PRO A 148 -7.88 -9.14 6.13
CA PRO A 148 -6.52 -9.02 5.64
C PRO A 148 -5.54 -9.14 6.80
N PHE A 149 -4.53 -9.98 6.64
CA PHE A 149 -3.44 -10.05 7.61
C PHE A 149 -2.42 -8.96 7.34
N GLY A 150 -1.95 -8.28 8.39
CA GLY A 150 -0.82 -7.34 8.35
C GLY A 150 -0.90 -6.26 9.42
N PRO A 151 0.12 -5.37 9.53
CA PRO A 151 1.26 -5.23 8.63
C PRO A 151 2.35 -6.30 8.82
N MET A 152 2.81 -6.86 7.71
CA MET A 152 3.96 -7.77 7.66
C MET A 152 5.12 -7.15 6.87
N ALA A 153 6.35 -7.53 7.18
CA ALA A 153 7.55 -7.18 6.44
C ALA A 153 8.41 -8.42 6.18
N VAL A 154 9.24 -8.34 5.13
CA VAL A 154 10.21 -9.39 4.76
C VAL A 154 11.41 -9.49 5.70
N ASN A 155 11.61 -8.48 6.55
CA ASN A 155 12.64 -8.46 7.58
C ASN A 155 12.38 -7.33 8.58
N GLU A 156 13.21 -7.30 9.62
CA GLU A 156 13.13 -6.38 10.75
C GLU A 156 13.33 -4.91 10.39
N ASN A 157 13.95 -4.59 9.26
CA ASN A 157 14.13 -3.20 8.82
C ASN A 157 12.81 -2.59 8.35
N GLY A 158 11.82 -3.42 7.97
CA GLY A 158 10.49 -2.95 7.62
C GLY A 158 10.48 -1.97 6.45
N THR A 159 11.25 -2.21 5.39
CA THR A 159 11.29 -1.26 4.24
C THR A 159 9.98 -1.20 3.47
N ILE A 160 9.25 -2.33 3.44
CA ILE A 160 7.92 -2.42 2.83
C ILE A 160 7.00 -3.13 3.82
N MET A 161 5.82 -2.57 4.02
CA MET A 161 4.73 -3.15 4.81
C MET A 161 3.70 -3.77 3.87
N TYR A 162 3.27 -4.98 4.20
CA TYR A 162 2.31 -5.75 3.42
C TYR A 162 1.03 -5.99 4.23
N TRP A 163 -0.11 -5.84 3.57
CA TRP A 163 -1.40 -6.34 4.02
C TRP A 163 -1.97 -7.23 2.93
N LYS A 164 -2.53 -8.39 3.30
CA LYS A 164 -3.03 -9.33 2.30
C LYS A 164 -4.19 -10.18 2.81
N ASN A 165 -5.17 -10.38 1.95
CA ASN A 165 -6.13 -11.48 2.04
C ASN A 165 -6.11 -12.32 0.75
N GLN A 166 -7.13 -13.16 0.55
CA GLN A 166 -7.22 -14.04 -0.61
C GLN A 166 -7.61 -13.34 -1.93
N ILE A 167 -8.02 -12.07 -1.89
CA ILE A 167 -8.49 -11.33 -3.09
C ILE A 167 -7.66 -10.08 -3.40
N CYS A 168 -6.94 -9.55 -2.43
CA CYS A 168 -6.31 -8.24 -2.48
C CYS A 168 -5.03 -8.23 -1.64
N ALA A 169 -4.01 -7.54 -2.14
CA ALA A 169 -2.78 -7.25 -1.43
C ALA A 169 -2.40 -5.77 -1.58
N LEU A 170 -1.83 -5.22 -0.52
CA LEU A 170 -1.27 -3.88 -0.44
C LEU A 170 0.19 -3.99 -0.02
N ALA A 171 1.09 -3.34 -0.74
CA ALA A 171 2.47 -3.14 -0.36
C ALA A 171 2.75 -1.64 -0.27
N VAL A 172 3.37 -1.19 0.82
CA VAL A 172 3.63 0.24 1.09
C VAL A 172 5.08 0.42 1.53
N CYS A 173 5.82 1.29 0.83
CA CYS A 173 7.16 1.67 1.26
C CYS A 173 7.08 2.48 2.56
N THR A 174 7.93 2.13 3.53
CA THR A 174 8.08 2.93 4.74
C THR A 174 8.86 4.21 4.44
N ARG A 175 8.56 5.24 5.22
CA ARG A 175 9.23 6.52 5.16
C ARG A 175 10.41 6.46 6.12
N ARG A 176 11.58 6.84 5.62
CA ARG A 176 12.73 7.06 6.48
C ARG A 176 12.63 8.46 7.10
N PRO A 177 13.03 8.64 8.37
CA PRO A 177 13.25 9.98 8.91
C PRO A 177 14.22 10.73 7.99
N ASN A 178 13.99 12.03 7.79
CA ASN A 178 14.96 12.88 7.09
C ASN A 178 16.24 12.93 7.93
N GLU A 179 17.39 13.07 7.27
CA GLU A 179 18.70 13.18 7.93
C GLU A 179 18.84 14.42 8.83
N GLU A 180 17.82 15.30 8.85
CA GLU A 180 17.71 16.34 9.88
C GLU A 180 17.61 15.70 11.27
N ASN A 181 18.51 16.15 12.15
CA ASN A 181 18.84 15.53 13.43
C ASN A 181 17.62 15.25 14.34
N TYR A 182 16.52 16.01 14.22
CA TYR A 182 15.36 15.87 15.09
C TYR A 182 14.52 14.61 14.80
N GLU A 183 14.19 14.31 13.55
CA GLU A 183 13.32 13.17 13.21
C GLU A 183 14.02 11.86 13.56
N THR A 184 15.31 11.75 13.25
CA THR A 184 16.12 10.58 13.61
C THR A 184 16.18 10.39 15.13
N LYS A 185 16.45 11.47 15.89
CA LYS A 185 16.44 11.42 17.36
C LYS A 185 15.08 11.02 17.93
N PHE A 186 13.99 11.53 17.35
CA PHE A 186 12.66 11.16 17.78
C PHE A 186 12.40 9.67 17.54
N MET A 187 12.74 9.15 16.35
CA MET A 187 12.62 7.73 16.03
C MET A 187 13.46 6.85 16.98
N ASP A 188 14.67 7.29 17.33
CA ASP A 188 15.53 6.62 18.31
C ASP A 188 14.90 6.58 19.72
N VAL A 189 14.20 7.64 20.11
CA VAL A 189 13.53 7.71 21.41
C VAL A 189 12.31 6.80 21.44
N ILE A 190 11.41 6.89 20.44
CA ILE A 190 10.19 6.07 20.44
C ILE A 190 10.49 4.58 20.29
N SER A 191 11.58 4.22 19.58
CA SER A 191 11.99 2.81 19.43
C SER A 191 12.54 2.19 20.72
N ARG A 192 12.73 2.98 21.79
CA ARG A 192 13.11 2.50 23.14
C ARG A 192 11.91 2.29 24.05
N ILE A 193 10.72 2.63 23.58
CA ILE A 193 9.47 2.54 24.33
C ILE A 193 8.65 1.41 23.73
N ASP A 194 8.05 0.58 24.57
CA ASP A 194 7.03 -0.38 24.13
C ASP A 194 5.73 0.38 23.91
N LEU A 195 5.31 0.53 22.65
CA LEU A 195 4.14 1.32 22.28
C LEU A 195 2.92 0.42 22.28
N GLU A 196 1.82 0.91 22.85
CA GLU A 196 0.54 0.21 22.76
C GLU A 196 0.13 0.08 21.28
N THR A 197 -0.10 -1.16 20.89
CA THR A 197 -0.54 -1.51 19.54
C THR A 197 -2.04 -1.67 19.55
N ILE A 198 -2.67 -1.16 18.50
CA ILE A 198 -4.06 -1.45 18.18
C ILE A 198 -4.07 -2.89 17.67
N GLU A 199 -5.10 -3.68 18.01
CA GLU A 199 -5.25 -5.04 17.49
C GLU A 199 -4.96 -5.07 15.99
N ASN A 200 -4.00 -5.92 15.61
CA ASN A 200 -3.61 -6.06 14.22
C ASN A 200 -4.84 -6.49 13.43
N ILE A 201 -5.07 -5.78 12.33
CA ILE A 201 -6.15 -6.03 11.37
C ILE A 201 -5.96 -7.43 10.78
#